data_AF-A0A920MRE8-F1
#
_entry.id   AF-A0A920MRE8-F1
#
_cell.length_a   1.000
_cell.length_b   1.000
_cell.length_c   1.000
_cell.angle_alpha   90.00
_cell.angle_beta   90.00
_cell.angle_gamma   90.00
#
_symmetry.space_group_name_H-M   'P 1'
#
loop_
_entity.id
_entity.type
_entity.pdbx_description
1 polymer ?
#
loop_
_entity_poly.entity_id
_entity_poly.type
_entity_poly.pdbx_seq_one_letter_code
_entity_poly.pdbx_strand_id
1 'polypeptide(L)'
;MRSILKTSLFVLLLPAFMHAGKYKREVYLGTALRIISEALADSTAYERLAYICDSFGPRLSGSTNLEDAISWIMKEMRKDGIENVKGERVKVPAWIRGDESISILKPYKRGLTMLGLGGSVATPKAGIVAELMVVNDFEELGEGSNEAKGKIVLFNAPFTTYGETVRYRYSGASKAAKHGAFGKFSTFYGDWSMDTPHTGVMAYEIIIKKYHMLP
;
A
#
# COMPACT_ATOMS: atom_id res chain seq x y z
N MET A 1 -67.44 11.37 -30.47
CA MET A 1 -66.76 11.13 -31.76
C MET A 1 -65.26 11.26 -31.54
N ARG A 2 -64.51 10.15 -31.69
CA ARG A 2 -63.05 10.00 -31.94
C ARG A 2 -62.10 10.76 -30.97
N SER A 3 -61.12 10.16 -30.30
CA SER A 3 -60.19 9.13 -30.76
C SER A 3 -59.46 8.51 -29.57
N ILE A 4 -59.65 7.20 -29.43
CA ILE A 4 -58.83 6.26 -28.65
C ILE A 4 -57.56 6.01 -29.47
N LEU A 5 -56.38 6.41 -28.96
CA LEU A 5 -55.11 5.72 -29.24
C LEU A 5 -54.00 6.35 -28.40
N LYS A 6 -53.45 5.58 -27.47
CA LYS A 6 -52.01 5.54 -27.15
C LYS A 6 -51.76 4.34 -26.24
N THR A 7 -51.95 3.19 -26.87
CA THR A 7 -51.51 1.87 -26.43
C THR A 7 -49.98 1.86 -26.34
N SER A 8 -49.47 1.25 -25.27
CA SER A 8 -48.21 0.50 -25.19
C SER A 8 -46.97 1.06 -25.86
N LEU A 9 -46.04 1.57 -25.04
CA LEU A 9 -44.61 1.40 -25.29
C LEU A 9 -43.83 1.36 -23.96
N PHE A 10 -44.13 0.36 -23.14
CA PHE A 10 -43.40 0.09 -21.90
C PHE A 10 -42.92 -1.37 -21.85
N VAL A 11 -42.25 -1.82 -22.92
CA VAL A 11 -41.45 -3.05 -22.93
C VAL A 11 -40.39 -2.87 -24.02
N LEU A 12 -39.14 -2.59 -23.66
CA LEU A 12 -37.88 -2.91 -24.38
C LEU A 12 -36.72 -2.03 -23.88
N LEU A 13 -36.34 -2.17 -22.61
CA LEU A 13 -35.07 -1.62 -22.10
C LEU A 13 -34.38 -2.63 -21.16
N LEU A 14 -34.22 -3.87 -21.65
CA LEU A 14 -33.26 -4.90 -21.20
C LEU A 14 -33.39 -6.05 -22.22
N PRO A 15 -32.40 -6.27 -23.12
CA PRO A 15 -31.05 -6.69 -22.73
C PRO A 15 -29.95 -6.09 -23.64
N ALA A 16 -29.40 -4.93 -23.28
CA ALA A 16 -28.14 -4.46 -23.88
C ALA A 16 -26.88 -5.01 -23.17
N PHE A 17 -27.04 -6.07 -22.37
CA PHE A 17 -25.95 -6.70 -21.60
C PHE A 17 -25.60 -8.13 -22.06
N MET A 18 -26.02 -8.56 -23.26
CA MET A 18 -25.69 -9.90 -23.79
C MET A 18 -24.87 -9.91 -25.08
N HIS A 19 -24.19 -8.82 -25.42
CA HIS A 19 -23.14 -8.82 -26.45
C HIS A 19 -21.75 -8.62 -25.83
N ALA A 20 -21.40 -9.45 -24.85
CA ALA A 20 -20.01 -9.86 -24.72
C ALA A 20 -19.72 -10.72 -25.96
N GLY A 21 -19.40 -10.07 -27.09
CA GLY A 21 -19.07 -10.75 -28.32
C GLY A 21 -18.00 -11.81 -28.02
N LYS A 22 -18.25 -13.06 -28.43
CA LYS A 22 -17.27 -14.15 -28.29
C LYS A 22 -15.93 -13.61 -28.80
N TYR A 23 -14.95 -13.47 -27.90
CA TYR A 23 -13.60 -13.07 -28.27
C TYR A 23 -13.16 -14.00 -29.40
N LYS A 24 -12.93 -13.44 -30.59
CA LYS A 24 -12.56 -14.21 -31.77
C LYS A 24 -11.11 -14.68 -31.59
N ARG A 25 -10.92 -15.69 -30.73
CA ARG A 25 -9.63 -16.30 -30.41
C ARG A 25 -8.85 -16.58 -31.69
N GLU A 26 -9.52 -17.15 -32.68
CA GLU A 26 -8.95 -17.49 -34.00
C GLU A 26 -8.33 -16.29 -34.73
N VAL A 27 -8.87 -15.07 -34.55
CA VAL A 27 -8.37 -13.85 -35.20
C VAL A 27 -7.09 -13.32 -34.53
N TYR A 28 -6.97 -13.47 -33.21
CA TYR A 28 -5.85 -12.88 -32.46
C TYR A 28 -4.80 -13.89 -32.00
N LEU A 29 -5.10 -15.19 -32.06
CA LEU A 29 -4.22 -16.23 -31.54
C LEU A 29 -2.82 -16.18 -32.15
N GLY A 30 -2.73 -16.04 -33.48
CA GLY A 30 -1.43 -15.94 -34.16
C GLY A 30 -0.61 -14.73 -33.68
N THR A 31 -1.24 -13.56 -33.60
CA THR A 31 -0.58 -12.33 -33.09
C THR A 31 -0.16 -12.47 -31.63
N ALA A 32 -1.03 -13.01 -30.78
CA ALA A 32 -0.73 -13.22 -29.36
C ALA A 32 0.44 -14.20 -29.16
N LEU A 33 0.46 -15.31 -29.90
CA LEU A 33 1.56 -16.26 -29.86
C LEU A 33 2.88 -15.64 -30.32
N ARG A 34 2.84 -14.79 -31.35
CA ARG A 34 4.03 -14.03 -31.77
C ARG A 34 4.52 -13.09 -30.67
N ILE A 35 3.64 -12.31 -30.04
CA ILE A 35 4.01 -11.43 -28.92
C ILE A 35 4.64 -12.22 -27.77
N ILE A 36 4.06 -13.37 -27.41
CA ILE A 36 4.60 -14.24 -26.37
C ILE A 36 5.98 -14.77 -26.76
N SER A 37 6.14 -15.24 -28.01
CA SER A 37 7.42 -15.76 -28.50
C SER A 37 8.52 -14.71 -28.46
N GLU A 38 8.24 -13.49 -28.92
CA GLU A 38 9.20 -12.38 -28.89
C GLU A 38 9.53 -11.99 -27.44
N ALA A 39 8.52 -11.86 -26.57
CA ALA A 39 8.72 -11.50 -25.17
C ALA A 39 9.53 -12.54 -24.38
N LEU A 40 9.47 -13.83 -24.76
CA LEU A 40 10.26 -14.89 -24.14
C LEU A 40 11.70 -14.97 -24.69
N ALA A 41 11.93 -14.49 -25.92
CA ALA A 41 13.24 -14.47 -26.55
C ALA A 41 14.04 -13.19 -26.24
N ASP A 42 13.37 -12.13 -25.83
CA ASP A 42 13.97 -10.81 -25.56
C ASP A 42 14.26 -10.58 -24.07
N SER A 43 15.48 -10.16 -23.75
CA SER A 43 15.93 -9.83 -22.39
C SER A 43 15.70 -8.36 -21.99
N THR A 44 15.24 -7.52 -22.92
CA THR A 44 15.08 -6.06 -22.72
C THR A 44 14.26 -5.72 -21.48
N ALA A 45 13.20 -6.47 -21.20
CA ALA A 45 12.36 -6.24 -20.01
C ALA A 45 13.14 -6.46 -18.70
N TYR A 46 13.93 -7.53 -18.63
CA TYR A 46 14.77 -7.84 -17.48
C TYR A 46 15.89 -6.81 -17.32
N GLU A 47 16.57 -6.45 -18.40
CA GLU A 47 17.65 -5.46 -18.37
C GLU A 47 17.18 -4.08 -17.93
N ARG A 48 15.98 -3.66 -18.37
CA ARG A 48 15.37 -2.40 -17.93
C ARG A 48 14.96 -2.45 -16.47
N LEU A 49 14.44 -3.58 -16.00
CA LEU A 49 14.12 -3.77 -14.59
C LEU A 49 15.39 -3.73 -13.72
N ALA A 50 16.47 -4.39 -14.17
CA ALA A 50 17.77 -4.33 -13.49
C ALA A 50 18.27 -2.89 -13.44
N TYR A 51 18.32 -2.20 -14.59
CA TYR A 51 18.77 -0.82 -14.68
C TYR A 51 17.97 0.12 -13.77
N ILE A 52 16.63 0.02 -13.77
CA ILE A 52 15.81 0.92 -12.95
C ILE A 52 16.01 0.64 -11.45
N CYS A 53 16.17 -0.62 -11.06
CA CYS A 53 16.44 -1.00 -9.67
C CYS A 53 17.82 -0.54 -9.20
N ASP A 54 18.85 -0.75 -10.02
CA ASP A 54 20.24 -0.51 -9.62
C ASP A 54 20.64 0.96 -9.75
N SER A 55 20.07 1.70 -10.72
CA SER A 55 20.45 3.10 -10.98
C SER A 55 19.69 4.11 -10.13
N PHE A 56 18.41 3.85 -9.83
CA PHE A 56 17.56 4.79 -9.10
C PHE A 56 17.21 4.33 -7.68
N GLY A 57 17.34 3.03 -7.36
CA GLY A 57 16.99 2.53 -6.03
C GLY A 57 15.51 2.77 -5.65
N PRO A 58 15.18 2.99 -4.36
CA PRO A 58 13.79 3.22 -3.92
C PRO A 58 13.14 4.47 -4.52
N ARG A 59 11.93 4.35 -5.07
CA ARG A 59 11.22 5.40 -5.82
C ARG A 59 9.87 5.75 -5.19
N LEU A 60 9.87 6.18 -3.93
CA LEU A 60 8.64 6.58 -3.23
C LEU A 60 8.05 7.86 -3.85
N SER A 61 6.72 8.00 -3.84
CA SER A 61 6.04 9.23 -4.29
C SER A 61 6.61 10.48 -3.60
N GLY A 62 6.94 11.49 -4.41
CA GLY A 62 7.55 12.74 -3.94
C GLY A 62 9.07 12.68 -3.70
N SER A 63 9.73 11.56 -4.01
CA SER A 63 11.19 11.46 -3.96
C SER A 63 11.85 11.92 -5.27
N THR A 64 13.09 12.40 -5.19
CA THR A 64 13.92 12.73 -6.37
C THR A 64 14.14 11.51 -7.26
N ASN A 65 14.40 10.35 -6.65
CA ASN A 65 14.64 9.11 -7.38
C ASN A 65 13.46 8.69 -8.26
N LEU A 66 12.22 8.95 -7.81
CA LEU A 66 11.03 8.70 -8.64
C LEU A 66 11.00 9.64 -9.86
N GLU A 67 11.27 10.94 -9.67
CA GLU A 67 11.26 11.92 -10.76
C GLU A 67 12.36 11.64 -11.81
N ASP A 68 13.54 11.24 -11.35
CA ASP A 68 14.64 10.84 -12.22
C ASP A 68 14.29 9.57 -13.01
N ALA A 69 13.67 8.59 -12.35
CA ALA A 69 13.21 7.36 -12.99
C ALA A 69 12.09 7.62 -14.02
N ILE A 70 11.13 8.49 -13.72
CA ILE A 70 10.07 8.89 -14.67
C ILE A 70 10.71 9.55 -15.91
N SER A 71 11.66 10.46 -15.69
CA SER A 71 12.38 11.14 -16.78
C SER A 71 13.10 10.15 -17.68
N TRP A 72 13.75 9.14 -17.09
CA TRP A 72 14.40 8.06 -17.82
C TRP A 72 13.41 7.17 -18.58
N ILE A 73 12.31 6.73 -17.93
CA ILE A 73 11.26 5.93 -18.58
C ILE A 73 10.72 6.67 -19.81
N MET A 74 10.38 7.95 -19.67
CA MET A 74 9.87 8.75 -20.80
C MET A 74 10.88 8.86 -21.94
N LYS A 75 12.18 8.90 -21.64
CA LYS A 75 13.25 8.90 -22.65
C LYS A 75 13.32 7.55 -23.37
N GLU A 76 13.31 6.43 -22.64
CA GLU A 76 13.35 5.10 -23.24
C GLU A 76 12.10 4.81 -24.07
N MET A 77 10.90 5.19 -23.61
CA MET A 77 9.67 5.06 -24.39
C MET A 77 9.76 5.80 -25.74
N ARG A 78 10.31 7.03 -25.75
CA ARG A 78 10.54 7.77 -26.99
C ARG A 78 11.56 7.10 -27.90
N LYS A 79 12.63 6.56 -27.33
CA LYS A 79 13.67 5.82 -28.05
C LYS A 79 13.12 4.55 -28.71
N ASP A 80 12.15 3.90 -28.08
CA ASP A 80 11.45 2.74 -28.62
C ASP A 80 10.45 3.09 -29.75
N GLY A 81 10.31 4.37 -30.09
CA GLY A 81 9.36 4.83 -31.10
C GLY A 81 7.92 4.91 -30.62
N ILE A 82 7.66 4.89 -29.30
CA ILE A 82 6.31 5.09 -28.77
C ILE A 82 5.90 6.54 -29.01
N GLU A 83 4.74 6.71 -29.65
CA GLU A 83 4.16 8.03 -29.92
C GLU A 83 3.46 8.61 -28.68
N ASN A 84 3.31 9.94 -28.63
CA ASN A 84 2.54 10.65 -27.58
C ASN A 84 3.02 10.46 -26.13
N VAL A 85 4.32 10.21 -25.92
CA VAL A 85 4.91 10.04 -24.57
C VAL A 85 4.91 11.37 -23.81
N LYS A 86 4.07 11.46 -22.77
CA LYS A 86 3.96 12.61 -21.87
C LYS A 86 3.74 12.15 -20.42
N GLY A 87 4.25 12.92 -19.47
CA GLY A 87 3.94 12.76 -18.06
C GLY A 87 2.73 13.61 -17.67
N GLU A 88 1.93 13.13 -16.71
CA GLU A 88 0.81 13.87 -16.14
C GLU A 88 1.15 14.31 -14.72
N ARG A 89 0.94 15.59 -14.42
CA ARG A 89 1.23 16.14 -13.09
C ARG A 89 0.17 15.66 -12.10
N VAL A 90 0.60 14.94 -11.07
CA VAL A 90 -0.26 14.48 -9.98
C VAL A 90 0.23 15.08 -8.67
N LYS A 91 -0.70 15.62 -7.87
CA LYS A 91 -0.37 16.08 -6.51
C LYS A 91 -0.34 14.88 -5.56
N VAL A 92 0.82 14.64 -4.96
CA VAL A 92 1.03 13.54 -4.01
C VAL A 92 1.49 14.07 -2.65
N PRO A 93 1.16 13.38 -1.54
CA PRO A 93 1.79 13.68 -0.26
C PRO A 93 3.29 13.32 -0.31
N ALA A 94 4.13 14.22 0.18
CA ALA A 94 5.56 13.95 0.35
C ALA A 94 5.82 13.53 1.81
N TRP A 95 6.25 12.30 2.00
CA TRP A 95 6.70 11.77 3.29
C TRP A 95 8.14 11.33 3.16
N ILE A 96 9.01 11.90 4.00
CA ILE A 96 10.44 11.59 4.03
C ILE A 96 10.69 10.83 5.32
N ARG A 97 11.23 9.61 5.18
CA ARG A 97 11.64 8.80 6.32
C ARG A 97 12.83 9.46 7.01
N GLY A 98 12.76 9.59 8.33
CA GLY A 98 13.88 10.06 9.15
C GLY A 98 14.65 8.90 9.79
N ASP A 99 15.44 9.22 10.82
CA ASP A 99 16.12 8.23 11.63
C ASP A 99 15.14 7.49 12.54
N GLU A 100 15.28 6.17 12.61
CA GLU A 100 14.37 5.29 13.32
C GLU A 100 15.18 4.31 14.17
N SER A 101 14.79 4.15 15.43
CA SER A 101 15.40 3.15 16.31
C SER A 101 14.43 2.76 17.42
N ILE A 102 14.59 1.53 17.90
CA ILE A 102 13.84 0.98 19.02
C ILE A 102 14.76 0.12 19.86
N SER A 103 14.52 0.08 21.16
CA SER A 103 15.20 -0.84 22.06
C SER A 103 14.25 -1.33 23.15
N ILE A 104 14.34 -2.62 23.44
CA ILE A 104 13.85 -3.18 24.69
C ILE A 104 14.76 -2.66 25.80
N LEU A 105 14.16 -2.13 26.87
CA LEU A 105 14.89 -1.62 28.03
C LEU A 105 14.88 -2.61 29.21
N LYS A 106 13.80 -3.38 29.34
CA LYS A 106 13.57 -4.39 30.38
C LYS A 106 12.88 -5.62 29.79
N PRO A 107 13.13 -6.84 30.31
CA PRO A 107 14.02 -7.15 31.43
C PRO A 107 15.51 -7.09 31.08
N TYR A 108 15.88 -7.05 29.80
CA TYR A 108 17.25 -6.86 29.33
C TYR A 108 17.28 -5.82 28.20
N LYS A 109 18.42 -5.16 28.05
CA LYS A 109 18.60 -4.15 27.00
C LYS A 109 18.90 -4.83 25.66
N ARG A 110 18.08 -4.59 24.64
CA ARG A 110 18.30 -5.11 23.29
C ARG A 110 17.75 -4.16 22.23
N GLY A 111 18.60 -3.77 21.27
CA GLY A 111 18.13 -3.07 20.07
C GLY A 111 17.37 -4.03 19.15
N LEU A 112 16.30 -3.55 18.52
CA LEU A 112 15.57 -4.33 17.52
C LEU A 112 15.66 -3.65 16.16
N THR A 113 15.68 -4.46 15.11
CA THR A 113 15.54 -4.00 13.74
C THR A 113 14.12 -3.47 13.57
N MET A 114 13.98 -2.23 13.10
CA MET A 114 12.68 -1.62 12.86
C MET A 114 12.65 -0.82 11.57
N LEU A 115 11.44 -0.59 11.07
CA LEU A 115 11.20 0.26 9.92
C LEU A 115 9.83 0.91 10.10
N GLY A 116 9.79 2.24 10.10
CA GLY A 116 8.55 3.00 10.26
C GLY A 116 7.58 2.78 9.10
N LEU A 117 6.30 2.94 9.38
CA LEU A 117 5.25 2.85 8.37
C LEU A 117 5.16 4.14 7.57
N GLY A 118 4.88 4.02 6.28
CA GLY A 118 4.75 5.17 5.37
C GLY A 118 3.58 6.06 5.81
N GLY A 119 3.89 7.33 6.05
CA GLY A 119 2.91 8.31 6.55
C GLY A 119 2.89 8.48 8.06
N SER A 120 3.64 7.68 8.82
CA SER A 120 3.80 7.87 10.26
C SER A 120 4.46 9.22 10.60
N VAL A 121 4.13 9.75 11.78
CA VAL A 121 4.71 11.00 12.30
C VAL A 121 6.06 10.77 12.96
N ALA A 122 6.85 11.81 13.21
CA ALA A 122 8.06 11.64 14.02
C ALA A 122 7.70 11.55 15.52
N THR A 123 8.47 10.77 16.28
CA THR A 123 8.47 10.84 17.74
C THR A 123 9.04 12.20 18.22
N PRO A 124 8.72 12.66 19.45
CA PRO A 124 9.42 13.79 20.04
C PRO A 124 10.94 13.55 20.07
N LYS A 125 11.73 14.63 20.05
CA LYS A 125 13.20 14.54 20.06
C LYS A 125 13.77 13.71 21.22
N ALA A 126 13.08 13.68 22.36
CA ALA A 126 13.47 12.89 23.53
C ALA A 126 13.17 11.38 23.39
N GLY A 127 12.51 10.95 22.32
CA GLY A 127 11.97 9.61 22.15
C GLY A 127 10.71 9.37 23.00
N ILE A 128 10.25 8.11 22.99
CA ILE A 128 9.17 7.62 23.85
C ILE A 128 9.72 6.43 24.62
N VAL A 129 9.42 6.38 25.91
CA VAL A 129 9.57 5.18 26.72
C VAL A 129 8.21 4.86 27.34
N ALA A 130 7.69 3.68 27.04
CA ALA A 130 6.40 3.22 27.54
C ALA A 130 6.41 1.70 27.65
N GLU A 131 5.49 1.17 28.44
CA GLU A 131 5.25 -0.27 28.49
C GLU A 131 4.64 -0.77 27.18
N LEU A 132 4.93 -2.03 26.84
CA LEU A 132 4.36 -2.70 25.69
C LEU A 132 3.10 -3.46 26.10
N MET A 133 2.00 -3.25 25.39
CA MET A 133 0.80 -4.08 25.45
C MET A 133 0.71 -4.90 24.17
N VAL A 134 0.65 -6.22 24.29
CA VAL A 134 0.53 -7.12 23.14
C VAL A 134 -0.94 -7.51 23.00
N VAL A 135 -1.45 -7.42 21.77
CA VAL A 135 -2.82 -7.82 21.41
C VAL A 135 -2.80 -8.56 20.08
N ASN A 136 -3.68 -9.53 19.89
CA ASN A 136 -3.75 -10.33 18.67
C ASN A 136 -4.66 -9.68 17.61
N ASP A 137 -5.63 -8.87 18.02
CA ASP A 137 -6.55 -8.21 17.12
C ASP A 137 -7.11 -6.88 17.68
N PHE A 138 -8.10 -6.31 16.99
CA PHE A 138 -8.75 -5.07 17.42
C PHE A 138 -9.82 -5.27 18.50
N GLU A 139 -10.34 -6.48 18.65
CA GLU A 139 -11.34 -6.82 19.67
C GLU A 139 -10.64 -6.89 21.03
N GLU A 140 -9.52 -7.59 21.11
CA GLU A 140 -8.67 -7.67 22.31
C GLU A 140 -8.16 -6.28 22.73
N LEU A 141 -7.77 -5.42 21.77
CA LEU A 141 -7.45 -4.03 22.06
C LEU A 141 -8.64 -3.25 22.66
N GLY A 142 -9.85 -3.51 22.17
CA GLY A 142 -11.07 -2.90 22.67
C GLY A 142 -11.39 -3.32 24.09
N GLU A 143 -11.29 -4.62 24.38
CA GLU A 143 -11.47 -5.19 25.72
C GLU A 143 -10.43 -4.66 26.71
N GLY A 144 -9.17 -4.54 26.28
CA GLY A 144 -8.05 -3.99 27.05
C GLY A 144 -7.92 -2.47 27.00
N SER A 145 -8.97 -1.72 26.63
CA SER A 145 -8.89 -0.26 26.41
C SER A 145 -8.32 0.53 27.59
N ASN A 146 -8.60 0.12 28.83
CA ASN A 146 -8.11 0.82 30.01
C ASN A 146 -6.59 0.62 30.19
N GLU A 147 -6.07 -0.51 29.76
CA GLU A 147 -4.65 -0.84 29.85
C GLU A 147 -3.83 -0.16 28.75
N ALA A 148 -4.41 0.02 27.56
CA ALA A 148 -3.72 0.61 26.41
C ALA A 148 -3.26 2.06 26.63
N LYS A 149 -3.89 2.77 27.58
CA LYS A 149 -3.62 4.19 27.82
C LYS A 149 -2.18 4.42 28.27
N GLY A 150 -1.43 5.21 27.49
CA GLY A 150 -0.03 5.53 27.76
C GLY A 150 0.96 4.40 27.46
N LYS A 151 0.49 3.29 26.89
CA LYS A 151 1.34 2.17 26.44
C LYS A 151 1.62 2.27 24.94
N ILE A 152 2.57 1.46 24.47
CA ILE A 152 2.76 1.16 23.06
C ILE A 152 2.06 -0.17 22.78
N VAL A 153 1.22 -0.22 21.75
CA VAL A 153 0.46 -1.43 21.40
C VAL A 153 1.19 -2.22 20.32
N LEU A 154 1.53 -3.48 20.56
CA LEU A 154 2.01 -4.40 19.55
C LEU A 154 0.85 -5.29 19.08
N PHE A 155 0.45 -5.15 17.82
CA PHE A 155 -0.43 -6.11 17.16
C PHE A 155 0.37 -7.35 16.76
N ASN A 156 0.18 -8.45 17.47
CA ASN A 156 0.75 -9.78 17.20
C ASN A 156 -0.28 -10.68 16.48
N ALA A 157 -0.94 -10.12 15.47
CA ALA A 157 -1.92 -10.87 14.70
C ALA A 157 -1.23 -12.00 13.91
N PRO A 158 -1.77 -13.24 13.92
CA PRO A 158 -1.25 -14.29 13.07
C PRO A 158 -1.41 -13.90 11.60
N PHE A 159 -0.37 -14.14 10.80
CA PHE A 159 -0.47 -13.92 9.37
C PHE A 159 -1.31 -15.04 8.73
N THR A 160 -2.43 -14.67 8.11
CA THR A 160 -3.29 -15.59 7.34
C THR A 160 -3.20 -15.28 5.86
N THR A 161 -3.66 -14.09 5.48
CA THR A 161 -3.59 -13.54 4.14
C THR A 161 -3.22 -12.07 4.21
N TYR A 162 -2.61 -11.55 3.14
CA TYR A 162 -2.29 -10.12 3.08
C TYR A 162 -3.54 -9.25 3.21
N GLY A 163 -4.65 -9.61 2.53
CA GLY A 163 -5.88 -8.83 2.52
C GLY A 163 -6.52 -8.66 3.90
N GLU A 164 -6.46 -9.69 4.74
CA GLU A 164 -7.01 -9.63 6.10
C GLU A 164 -6.09 -8.89 7.06
N THR A 165 -4.79 -9.16 6.99
CA THR A 165 -3.81 -8.72 8.00
C THR A 165 -3.33 -7.29 7.78
N VAL A 166 -3.37 -6.79 6.53
CA VAL A 166 -2.96 -5.42 6.17
C VAL A 166 -3.72 -4.33 6.97
N ARG A 167 -4.89 -4.65 7.52
CA ARG A 167 -5.67 -3.72 8.36
C ARG A 167 -4.91 -3.23 9.58
N TYR A 168 -4.06 -4.06 10.18
CA TYR A 168 -3.25 -3.72 11.35
C TYR A 168 -2.15 -2.71 10.97
N ARG A 169 -1.53 -2.88 9.80
CA ARG A 169 -0.60 -1.88 9.23
C ARG A 169 -1.32 -0.58 8.92
N TYR A 170 -2.43 -0.67 8.19
CA TYR A 170 -3.06 0.49 7.60
C TYR A 170 -3.77 1.37 8.64
N SER A 171 -4.52 0.75 9.56
CA SER A 171 -5.41 1.44 10.50
C SER A 171 -5.05 1.20 11.97
N GLY A 172 -4.13 0.29 12.29
CA GLY A 172 -3.85 -0.11 13.66
C GLY A 172 -3.35 1.04 14.53
N ALA A 173 -2.64 2.00 13.95
CA ALA A 173 -2.29 3.24 14.62
C ALA A 173 -3.57 3.94 15.12
N SER A 174 -4.47 4.30 14.19
CA SER A 174 -5.76 4.92 14.51
C SER A 174 -6.55 4.17 15.56
N LYS A 175 -6.58 2.83 15.50
CA LYS A 175 -7.24 2.01 16.52
C LYS A 175 -6.57 2.14 17.88
N ALA A 176 -5.24 2.01 17.96
CA ALA A 176 -4.50 2.10 19.21
C ALA A 176 -4.70 3.45 19.92
N ALA A 177 -4.65 4.60 19.22
CA ALA A 177 -4.84 5.87 19.92
C ALA A 177 -6.28 6.18 20.34
N LYS A 178 -7.30 5.52 19.77
CA LYS A 178 -8.67 5.61 20.32
C LYS A 178 -8.70 5.16 21.79
N HIS A 179 -7.79 4.26 22.16
CA HIS A 179 -7.63 3.75 23.51
C HIS A 179 -6.50 4.45 24.29
N GLY A 180 -5.96 5.57 23.76
CA GLY A 180 -4.95 6.38 24.43
C GLY A 180 -3.52 5.85 24.36
N ALA A 181 -3.22 4.92 23.46
CA ALA A 181 -1.86 4.44 23.23
C ALA A 181 -0.97 5.55 22.63
N PHE A 182 0.32 5.57 22.98
CA PHE A 182 1.30 6.53 22.44
C PHE A 182 1.81 6.16 21.05
N GLY A 183 1.78 4.88 20.71
CA GLY A 183 2.22 4.39 19.40
C GLY A 183 1.84 2.93 19.20
N LYS A 184 2.20 2.37 18.04
CA LYS A 184 1.97 0.96 17.77
C LYS A 184 3.09 0.29 17.02
N PHE A 185 3.25 -1.00 17.25
CA PHE A 185 4.00 -1.90 16.39
C PHE A 185 3.07 -2.94 15.79
N SER A 186 3.52 -3.56 14.72
CA SER A 186 2.83 -4.71 14.14
C SER A 186 3.89 -5.72 13.76
N THR A 187 3.57 -6.99 13.98
CA THR A 187 4.43 -8.08 13.56
C THR A 187 4.47 -8.20 12.03
N PHE A 188 5.47 -8.93 11.57
CA PHE A 188 5.73 -9.22 10.18
C PHE A 188 4.50 -9.83 9.47
N TYR A 189 4.20 -9.33 8.26
CA TYR A 189 3.16 -9.88 7.41
C TYR A 189 3.77 -10.86 6.40
N GLY A 190 3.95 -12.10 6.84
CA GLY A 190 4.39 -13.22 6.02
C GLY A 190 4.67 -14.45 6.87
N ASP A 191 4.90 -15.58 6.22
CA ASP A 191 4.97 -16.89 6.89
C ASP A 191 6.27 -17.12 7.68
N TRP A 192 7.36 -16.41 7.35
CA TRP A 192 8.68 -16.56 7.98
C TRP A 192 9.43 -15.23 8.09
N SER A 193 10.07 -14.97 9.23
CA SER A 193 10.85 -13.75 9.47
C SER A 193 12.34 -13.95 9.19
N MET A 194 12.93 -13.05 8.40
CA MET A 194 14.39 -12.95 8.17
C MET A 194 15.03 -11.78 8.94
N ASP A 195 14.36 -11.26 9.97
CA ASP A 195 14.69 -9.99 10.64
C ASP A 195 14.72 -8.78 9.67
N THR A 196 13.93 -8.86 8.60
CA THR A 196 13.74 -7.79 7.62
C THR A 196 12.40 -7.09 7.87
N PRO A 197 12.36 -5.95 8.57
CA PRO A 197 11.10 -5.29 8.90
C PRO A 197 10.39 -4.80 7.64
N HIS A 198 9.05 -4.89 7.65
CA HIS A 198 8.21 -4.48 6.54
C HIS A 198 7.60 -3.10 6.78
N THR A 199 7.70 -2.23 5.76
CA THR A 199 6.98 -0.96 5.74
C THR A 199 5.71 -1.08 4.88
N GLY A 200 5.07 0.05 4.65
CA GLY A 200 3.89 0.19 3.83
C GLY A 200 3.05 1.35 4.31
N VAL A 201 2.12 1.78 3.47
CA VAL A 201 1.28 2.92 3.81
C VAL A 201 0.37 2.62 5.00
N MET A 202 0.26 3.60 5.88
CA MET A 202 -0.76 3.69 6.92
C MET A 202 -1.56 4.99 6.78
N ALA A 203 -2.75 5.01 7.36
CA ALA A 203 -3.61 6.19 7.38
C ALA A 203 -4.13 6.48 8.79
N TYR A 204 -4.14 7.76 9.13
CA TYR A 204 -4.80 8.26 10.34
C TYR A 204 -6.28 8.54 10.03
N GLU A 205 -7.19 8.11 10.90
CA GLU A 205 -8.59 8.53 10.84
C GLU A 205 -8.67 10.04 11.15
N ILE A 206 -9.35 10.81 10.30
CA ILE A 206 -9.35 12.30 10.27
C ILE A 206 -9.72 12.93 11.63
N ILE A 207 -10.52 12.26 12.44
CA ILE A 207 -11.02 12.77 13.72
C ILE A 207 -9.96 12.67 14.83
N ILE A 208 -9.00 11.75 14.71
CA ILE A 208 -7.89 11.61 15.67
C ILE A 208 -6.79 12.57 15.24
N LYS A 209 -6.64 13.68 15.97
CA LYS A 209 -5.55 14.63 15.74
C LYS A 209 -4.22 13.88 15.68
N LYS A 210 -3.55 13.99 14.52
CA LYS A 210 -2.21 13.49 14.16
C LYS A 210 -1.12 13.68 15.25
N TYR A 211 -1.35 14.58 16.20
CA TYR A 211 -0.42 14.96 17.27
C TYR A 211 -0.34 13.99 18.47
N HIS A 212 -1.25 13.01 18.60
CA HIS A 212 -1.31 12.17 19.81
C HIS A 212 -0.82 10.74 19.62
N MET A 213 -0.37 10.38 18.41
CA MET A 213 -0.07 8.99 18.09
C MET A 213 1.12 8.88 17.16
N LEU A 214 2.14 8.21 17.67
CA LEU A 214 3.47 8.11 17.12
C LEU A 214 3.65 6.74 16.41
N PRO A 215 4.64 6.60 15.51
CA PRO A 215 4.85 5.46 14.60
C PRO A 215 4.75 4.06 15.20
#